data_AF-A0A3M1Y288-F1
#
_entry.id   AF-A0A3M1Y288-F1
#
_cell.length_a   1.000
_cell.length_b   1.000
_cell.length_c   1.000
_cell.angle_alpha   90.00
_cell.angle_beta   90.00
_cell.angle_gamma   90.00
#
_symmetry.space_group_name_H-M   'P 1'
#
loop_
_entity.id
_entity.type
_entity.pdbx_description
1 polymer ?
#
loop_
_entity_poly.entity_id
_entity_poly.type
_entity_poly.pdbx_seq_one_letter_code
_entity_poly.pdbx_strand_id
1 'polypeptide(L)'
;MYNYFDSKEELMEALVFGVIAHAEEALEQVKQLPDPTAQLTAIIEGSFAYLDAHRHQASLMGAVSLQLEHFPQLKTHMQGRYEVQISYFESLMAARGFAQPRQEAMFLAAAMDGLGIQSFLLDNQADVETMKHFLLARYVGKSSPQANAAHD
;
A
#
# COMPACT_ATOMS: atom_id res chain seq x y z
N MET A 1 -35.84 -0.53 6.27
CA MET A 1 -34.41 -0.80 6.03
C MET A 1 -33.95 -1.65 7.20
N TYR A 2 -33.58 -2.90 6.95
CA TYR A 2 -33.29 -3.89 7.99
C TYR A 2 -31.98 -3.55 8.72
N ASN A 3 -32.03 -3.54 10.06
CA ASN A 3 -30.91 -3.31 10.99
C ASN A 3 -29.90 -4.46 10.92
N TYR A 4 -28.88 -4.36 10.07
CA TYR A 4 -27.73 -5.27 10.08
C TYR A 4 -26.59 -4.78 10.97
N PHE A 5 -26.67 -3.55 11.47
CA PHE A 5 -25.64 -2.91 12.29
C PHE A 5 -26.31 -2.21 13.47
N ASP A 6 -25.78 -2.45 14.67
CA ASP A 6 -26.24 -1.89 15.94
C ASP A 6 -25.72 -0.47 16.15
N SER A 7 -24.69 -0.05 15.40
CA SER A 7 -24.17 1.32 15.45
C SER A 7 -23.52 1.80 14.15
N LYS A 8 -23.26 3.11 14.07
CA LYS A 8 -22.52 3.70 12.93
C LYS A 8 -21.05 3.25 12.94
N GLU A 9 -20.51 2.96 14.11
CA GLU A 9 -19.16 2.42 14.29
C GLU A 9 -19.07 1.01 13.69
N GLU A 10 -20.07 0.15 13.92
CA GLU A 10 -20.08 -1.21 13.38
C GLU A 10 -20.18 -1.22 11.85
N LEU A 11 -21.00 -0.32 11.28
CA LEU A 11 -21.05 -0.13 9.83
C LEU A 11 -19.70 0.34 9.27
N MET A 12 -19.02 1.26 9.97
CA MET A 12 -17.71 1.77 9.57
C MET A 12 -16.64 0.68 9.60
N GLU A 13 -16.59 -0.10 10.69
CA GLU A 13 -15.68 -1.24 10.82
C GLU A 13 -15.93 -2.26 9.70
N ALA A 14 -17.18 -2.62 9.42
CA ALA A 14 -17.52 -3.55 8.35
C ALA A 14 -17.09 -3.06 6.96
N LEU A 15 -17.26 -1.77 6.67
CA LEU A 15 -16.79 -1.17 5.41
C LEU A 15 -15.27 -1.25 5.29
N VAL A 16 -14.55 -0.92 6.37
CA VAL A 16 -13.08 -0.94 6.38
C VAL A 16 -12.54 -2.36 6.26
N PHE A 17 -13.12 -3.32 6.98
CA PHE A 17 -12.76 -4.74 6.83
C PHE A 17 -13.03 -5.25 5.41
N GLY A 18 -14.10 -4.78 4.76
CA GLY A 18 -14.37 -5.10 3.35
C GLY A 18 -13.26 -4.60 2.41
N VAL A 19 -12.78 -3.36 2.61
CA VAL A 19 -11.66 -2.81 1.83
C VAL A 19 -10.36 -3.59 2.11
N ILE A 20 -10.12 -3.94 3.37
CA ILE A 20 -8.95 -4.74 3.77
C ILE A 20 -8.96 -6.11 3.10
N ALA A 21 -10.08 -6.84 3.16
CA ALA A 21 -10.21 -8.16 2.54
C ALA A 21 -9.96 -8.10 1.03
N HIS A 22 -10.49 -7.07 0.35
CA HIS A 22 -10.23 -6.87 -1.08
C HIS A 22 -8.74 -6.66 -1.38
N ALA A 23 -8.05 -5.88 -0.55
CA ALA A 23 -6.61 -5.67 -0.68
C ALA A 23 -5.80 -6.96 -0.44
N GLU A 24 -6.26 -7.84 0.46
CA GLU A 24 -5.64 -9.15 0.70
C GLU A 24 -5.79 -10.08 -0.50
N GLU A 25 -7.00 -10.17 -1.07
CA GLU A 25 -7.24 -10.96 -2.29
C GLU A 25 -6.37 -10.48 -3.45
N ALA A 26 -6.26 -9.16 -3.64
CA ALA A 26 -5.38 -8.58 -4.65
C ALA A 26 -3.91 -8.94 -4.40
N LEU A 27 -3.44 -8.90 -3.15
CA LEU A 27 -2.08 -9.26 -2.80
C LEU A 27 -1.80 -10.75 -3.03
N GLU A 28 -2.75 -11.64 -2.75
CA GLU A 28 -2.62 -13.07 -3.03
C GLU A 28 -2.51 -13.35 -4.53
N GLN A 29 -3.24 -12.62 -5.37
CA GLN A 29 -3.11 -12.70 -6.83
C GLN A 29 -1.73 -12.24 -7.30
N VAL A 30 -1.22 -11.14 -6.74
CA VAL A 30 0.14 -10.66 -7.02
C VAL A 30 1.17 -11.73 -6.68
N LYS A 31 1.06 -12.41 -5.54
CA LYS A 31 2.01 -13.46 -5.13
C LYS A 31 2.11 -14.63 -6.11
N GLN A 32 1.09 -14.85 -6.96
CA GLN A 32 1.11 -15.87 -8.01
C GLN A 32 1.90 -15.45 -9.25
N LEU A 33 2.35 -14.19 -9.34
CA LEU A 33 3.14 -13.71 -10.46
C LEU A 33 4.56 -14.32 -10.44
N PRO A 34 5.16 -14.55 -11.63
CA PRO A 34 6.29 -15.46 -11.79
C PRO A 34 7.60 -14.96 -11.16
N ASP A 35 7.78 -13.66 -10.98
CA ASP A 35 9.02 -13.09 -10.46
C ASP A 35 8.82 -11.83 -9.61
N PRO A 36 9.80 -11.46 -8.74
CA PRO A 36 9.71 -10.30 -7.85
C PRO A 36 9.53 -8.96 -8.58
N THR A 37 10.01 -8.85 -9.83
CA THR A 37 9.89 -7.62 -10.63
C THR A 37 8.44 -7.45 -11.10
N ALA A 38 7.82 -8.53 -11.58
CA ALA A 38 6.39 -8.55 -11.92
C ALA A 38 5.52 -8.27 -10.68
N GLN A 39 5.88 -8.85 -9.53
CA GLN A 39 5.18 -8.62 -8.26
C GLN A 39 5.25 -7.16 -7.81
N LEU A 40 6.44 -6.55 -7.78
CA LEU A 40 6.62 -5.14 -7.44
C LEU A 40 5.91 -4.20 -8.42
N THR A 41 5.94 -4.52 -9.71
CA THR A 41 5.22 -3.76 -10.74
C THR A 41 3.73 -3.76 -10.45
N ALA A 42 3.15 -4.96 -10.24
CA ALA A 42 1.73 -5.10 -9.96
C ALA A 42 1.31 -4.44 -8.64
N ILE A 43 2.15 -4.49 -7.60
CA ILE A 43 1.90 -3.79 -6.33
C ILE A 43 1.82 -2.29 -6.55
N ILE A 44 2.82 -1.71 -7.23
CA ILE A 44 2.89 -0.27 -7.44
C ILE A 44 1.75 0.16 -8.36
N GLU A 45 1.65 -0.39 -9.57
CA GLU A 45 0.60 -0.01 -10.52
C GLU A 45 -0.81 -0.24 -9.97
N GLY A 46 -1.03 -1.38 -9.32
CA GLY A 46 -2.31 -1.72 -8.70
C GLY A 46 -2.71 -0.76 -7.59
N SER A 47 -1.76 -0.32 -6.76
CA SER A 47 -2.03 0.66 -5.70
C SER A 47 -2.47 2.00 -6.27
N PHE A 48 -1.78 2.51 -7.31
CA PHE A 48 -2.17 3.77 -7.94
C PHE A 48 -3.47 3.66 -8.75
N ALA A 49 -3.70 2.55 -9.44
CA ALA A 49 -4.97 2.29 -10.12
C ALA A 49 -6.15 2.23 -9.14
N TYR A 50 -5.94 1.61 -7.96
CA TYR A 50 -6.94 1.58 -6.90
C TYR A 50 -7.27 2.99 -6.38
N LEU A 51 -6.25 3.82 -6.12
CA LEU A 51 -6.44 5.20 -5.67
C LEU A 51 -7.25 6.03 -6.67
N ASP A 52 -7.00 5.87 -7.97
CA ASP A 52 -7.72 6.63 -8.98
C ASP A 52 -9.17 6.16 -9.16
N ALA A 53 -9.39 4.84 -9.19
CA ALA A 53 -10.72 4.26 -9.35
C ALA A 53 -11.61 4.38 -8.09
N HIS A 54 -11.01 4.47 -6.89
CA HIS A 54 -11.72 4.38 -5.62
C HIS A 54 -11.43 5.57 -4.68
N ARG A 55 -11.28 6.79 -5.20
CA ARG A 55 -11.01 8.01 -4.41
C ARG A 55 -11.88 8.17 -3.16
N HIS A 56 -13.17 7.85 -3.27
CA HIS A 56 -14.09 7.96 -2.13
C HIS A 56 -13.77 6.94 -1.03
N GLN A 57 -13.41 5.70 -1.40
CA GLN A 57 -12.98 4.68 -0.44
C GLN A 57 -11.61 5.04 0.17
N ALA A 58 -10.68 5.58 -0.63
CA ALA A 58 -9.39 6.04 -0.14
C ALA A 58 -9.54 7.19 0.88
N SER A 59 -10.44 8.14 0.62
CA SER A 59 -10.76 9.22 1.56
C SER A 59 -11.40 8.69 2.86
N LEU A 60 -12.31 7.72 2.77
CA LEU A 60 -12.90 7.06 3.93
C LEU A 60 -11.82 6.36 4.78
N MET A 61 -10.96 5.58 4.15
CA MET A 61 -9.83 4.91 4.80
C MET A 61 -8.89 5.90 5.49
N GLY A 62 -8.60 7.04 4.84
CA GLY A 62 -7.81 8.12 5.43
C GLY A 62 -8.48 8.77 6.65
N ALA A 63 -9.80 8.98 6.61
CA ALA A 63 -10.53 9.53 7.75
C ALA A 63 -10.56 8.56 8.95
N VAL A 64 -10.76 7.26 8.68
CA VAL A 64 -10.77 6.22 9.71
C VAL A 64 -9.37 6.03 10.31
N SER A 65 -8.30 6.10 9.50
CA SER A 65 -6.94 5.93 9.99
C SER A 65 -6.53 7.00 11.01
N LEU A 66 -7.04 8.23 10.86
CA LEU A 66 -6.84 9.32 11.82
C LEU A 66 -7.60 9.10 13.15
N GLN A 67 -8.58 8.21 13.17
CA GLN A 67 -9.42 7.92 14.33
C GLN A 67 -9.22 6.50 14.86
N LEU A 68 -8.14 5.81 14.45
CA LEU A 68 -7.91 4.38 14.74
C LEU A 68 -7.98 4.02 16.23
N GLU A 69 -7.73 4.96 17.13
CA GLU A 69 -7.85 4.78 18.58
C GLU A 69 -9.27 4.46 19.05
N HIS A 70 -10.29 4.88 18.30
CA HIS A 70 -11.70 4.60 18.57
C HIS A 70 -12.14 3.22 18.08
N PHE A 71 -11.29 2.54 17.29
CA PHE A 71 -11.58 1.25 16.66
C PHE A 71 -10.51 0.22 17.08
N PRO A 72 -10.53 -0.27 18.34
CA PRO A 72 -9.46 -1.12 18.87
C PRO A 72 -9.29 -2.42 18.08
N GLN A 73 -10.37 -3.02 17.58
CA GLN A 73 -10.30 -4.23 16.76
C GLN A 73 -9.59 -3.96 15.43
N LEU A 74 -9.95 -2.86 14.76
CA LEU A 74 -9.31 -2.42 13.53
C LEU A 74 -7.83 -2.10 13.76
N LYS A 75 -7.49 -1.42 14.86
CA LYS A 75 -6.10 -1.12 15.23
C LYS A 75 -5.27 -2.39 15.39
N THR A 76 -5.75 -3.37 16.15
CA THR A 76 -5.07 -4.66 16.33
C THR A 76 -4.90 -5.39 15.00
N HIS A 77 -5.93 -5.40 14.16
CA HIS A 77 -5.88 -6.03 12.85
C HIS A 77 -4.86 -5.36 11.92
N MET A 78 -4.86 -4.03 11.83
CA MET A 78 -3.89 -3.27 11.03
C MET A 78 -2.44 -3.48 11.49
N GLN A 79 -2.20 -3.51 12.81
CA GLN A 79 -0.86 -3.75 13.37
C GLN A 79 -0.34 -5.16 13.01
N GLY A 80 -1.20 -6.18 13.09
CA GLY A 80 -0.83 -7.54 12.68
C GLY A 80 -0.50 -7.63 11.19
N ARG A 81 -1.25 -6.92 10.35
CA ARG A 81 -1.04 -6.90 8.89
C ARG A 81 0.20 -6.16 8.47
N TYR A 82 0.53 -5.05 9.15
CA TYR A 82 1.69 -4.23 8.80
C TYR A 82 2.98 -5.07 8.79
N GLU A 83 3.24 -5.88 9.81
CA GLU A 83 4.46 -6.69 9.86
C GLU A 83 4.50 -7.77 8.76
N VAL A 84 3.35 -8.38 8.45
CA VAL A 84 3.24 -9.36 7.36
C VAL A 84 3.52 -8.71 6.02
N GLN A 85 2.96 -7.51 5.78
CA GLN A 85 3.16 -6.76 4.54
C GLN A 85 4.61 -6.32 4.38
N ILE A 86 5.22 -5.76 5.43
CA ILE A 86 6.62 -5.35 5.41
C ILE A 86 7.53 -6.55 5.18
N SER A 87 7.28 -7.69 5.81
CA SER A 87 8.06 -8.92 5.61
C SER A 87 7.98 -9.42 4.16
N TYR A 88 6.80 -9.32 3.55
CA TYR A 88 6.64 -9.69 2.14
C TYR A 88 7.41 -8.73 1.23
N PHE A 89 7.28 -7.41 1.41
CA PHE A 89 8.04 -6.43 0.62
C PHE A 89 9.55 -6.59 0.83
N GLU A 90 9.99 -6.86 2.05
CA GLU A 90 11.39 -7.15 2.39
C GLU A 90 11.91 -8.32 1.56
N SER A 91 11.12 -9.40 1.41
CA SER A 91 11.50 -10.54 0.57
C SER A 91 11.67 -10.16 -0.91
N LEU A 92 10.84 -9.26 -1.43
CA LEU A 92 10.93 -8.78 -2.81
C LEU A 92 12.19 -7.92 -3.00
N MET A 93 12.47 -7.02 -2.06
CA MET A 93 13.67 -6.19 -2.07
C MET A 93 14.95 -7.04 -1.95
N ALA A 94 14.94 -8.06 -1.11
CA ALA A 94 16.06 -8.98 -0.96
C ALA A 94 16.33 -9.78 -2.25
N ALA A 95 15.28 -10.33 -2.87
CA ALA A 95 15.38 -11.05 -4.14
C ALA A 95 15.89 -10.16 -5.30
N ARG A 96 15.68 -8.85 -5.17
CA ARG A 96 16.15 -7.80 -6.10
C ARG A 96 17.55 -7.27 -5.76
N GLY A 97 18.18 -7.73 -4.68
CA GLY A 97 19.54 -7.35 -4.30
C GLY A 97 19.70 -5.96 -3.66
N PHE A 98 18.66 -5.44 -3.01
CA PHE A 98 18.79 -4.22 -2.21
C PHE A 98 19.64 -4.48 -0.95
N ALA A 99 20.54 -3.56 -0.59
CA ALA A 99 21.43 -3.76 0.56
C ALA A 99 20.70 -3.66 1.91
N GLN A 100 19.59 -2.93 1.95
CA GLN A 100 18.76 -2.73 3.14
C GLN A 100 17.29 -3.09 2.84
N PRO A 101 16.97 -4.38 2.63
CA PRO A 101 15.66 -4.80 2.14
C PRO A 101 14.49 -4.34 3.00
N ARG A 102 14.64 -4.42 4.32
CA ARG A 102 13.60 -4.03 5.28
C ARG A 102 13.32 -2.53 5.28
N GLN A 103 14.38 -1.71 5.27
CA GLN A 103 14.26 -0.25 5.22
C GLN A 103 13.61 0.20 3.91
N GLU A 104 13.97 -0.42 2.79
CA GLU A 104 13.35 -0.14 1.48
C GLU A 104 11.88 -0.57 1.44
N ALA A 105 11.54 -1.71 2.04
CA ALA A 105 10.16 -2.15 2.20
C ALA A 105 9.32 -1.16 3.02
N MET A 106 9.84 -0.72 4.17
CA MET A 106 9.20 0.30 5.01
C MET A 106 9.06 1.63 4.28
N PHE A 107 10.08 2.05 3.53
CA PHE A 107 10.04 3.28 2.76
C PHE A 107 8.99 3.21 1.65
N LEU A 108 8.94 2.11 0.88
CA LEU A 108 7.94 1.93 -0.17
C LEU A 108 6.51 1.96 0.40
N ALA A 109 6.26 1.24 1.51
CA ALA A 109 4.96 1.25 2.17
C ALA A 109 4.56 2.68 2.61
N ALA A 110 5.43 3.37 3.34
CA ALA A 110 5.17 4.73 3.81
C ALA A 110 5.00 5.74 2.66
N ALA A 111 5.76 5.59 1.57
CA ALA A 111 5.63 6.43 0.38
C ALA A 111 4.27 6.24 -0.30
N MET A 112 3.83 4.98 -0.49
CA MET A 112 2.52 4.70 -1.08
C MET A 112 1.37 5.19 -0.18
N ASP A 113 1.46 4.98 1.14
CA ASP A 113 0.46 5.49 2.08
C ASP A 113 0.38 7.02 2.04
N GLY A 114 1.53 7.71 2.04
CA GLY A 114 1.61 9.16 1.95
C GLY A 114 1.04 9.70 0.64
N LEU A 115 1.34 9.05 -0.49
CA LEU A 115 0.78 9.41 -1.79
C LEU A 115 -0.72 9.13 -1.86
N GLY A 116 -1.19 8.06 -1.24
CA GLY A 116 -2.62 7.79 -1.05
C GLY A 116 -3.31 8.94 -0.34
N ILE A 117 -2.74 9.39 0.79
CA ILE A 117 -3.25 10.54 1.55
C ILE A 117 -3.26 11.83 0.72
N GLN A 118 -2.14 12.14 0.05
CA GLN A 118 -2.04 13.34 -0.78
C GLN A 118 -3.04 13.33 -1.93
N SER A 119 -3.24 12.18 -2.59
CA SER A 119 -4.10 12.07 -3.78
C SER A 119 -5.58 12.42 -3.55
N PHE A 120 -6.07 12.30 -2.31
CA PHE A 120 -7.44 12.68 -1.97
C PHE A 120 -7.53 14.02 -1.25
N LEU A 121 -6.49 14.45 -0.53
CA LEU A 121 -6.46 15.77 0.12
C LEU A 121 -6.17 16.90 -0.87
N LEU A 122 -5.35 16.61 -1.87
CA LEU A 122 -4.87 17.56 -2.85
C LEU A 122 -5.36 17.12 -4.24
N ASP A 123 -5.81 18.07 -5.06
CA ASP A 123 -6.11 17.80 -6.46
C ASP A 123 -4.80 17.81 -7.27
N ASN A 124 -3.88 16.90 -6.94
CA ASN A 124 -2.50 16.88 -7.43
C ASN A 124 -2.17 15.64 -8.28
N GLN A 125 -3.11 15.24 -9.14
CA GLN A 125 -3.00 14.01 -9.96
C GLN A 125 -1.68 13.92 -10.74
N ALA A 126 -1.18 15.03 -11.27
CA ALA A 126 0.09 15.08 -12.02
C ALA A 126 1.30 14.70 -11.15
N ASP A 127 1.31 15.12 -9.89
CA ASP A 127 2.40 14.82 -8.95
C ASP A 127 2.35 13.35 -8.51
N VAL A 128 1.15 12.83 -8.25
CA VAL A 128 0.92 11.42 -7.91
C VAL A 128 1.39 10.51 -9.04
N GLU A 129 1.03 10.82 -10.29
CA GLU A 129 1.50 10.08 -11.46
C GLU A 129 3.01 10.16 -11.67
N THR A 130 3.61 11.32 -11.41
CA THR A 130 5.08 11.48 -11.43
C THR A 130 5.74 10.56 -10.40
N MET A 131 5.17 10.48 -9.20
CA MET A 131 5.69 9.64 -8.13
C MET A 131 5.50 8.14 -8.40
N LYS A 132 4.43 7.73 -9.09
CA LYS A 132 4.28 6.35 -9.58
C LYS A 132 5.46 5.94 -10.48
N HIS A 133 5.78 6.78 -11.46
CA HIS A 133 6.90 6.51 -12.37
C HIS A 133 8.24 6.47 -11.64
N PHE A 134 8.43 7.35 -10.65
CA PHE A 134 9.62 7.33 -9.80
C PHE A 134 9.75 6.03 -9.01
N LEU A 135 8.67 5.55 -8.38
CA LEU A 135 8.68 4.30 -7.63
C LEU A 135 8.93 3.09 -8.54
N LEU A 136 8.31 3.04 -9.73
CA LEU A 136 8.58 1.99 -10.71
C LEU A 136 10.04 2.01 -11.15
N ALA A 137 10.60 3.17 -11.49
CA ALA A 137 11.99 3.27 -11.88
C ALA A 137 12.94 2.80 -10.77
N ARG A 138 12.65 3.16 -9.52
CA ARG A 138 13.47 2.81 -8.35
C ARG A 138 13.44 1.32 -8.02
N TYR A 139 12.25 0.70 -8.04
CA TYR A 139 12.04 -0.65 -7.51
C TYR A 139 12.00 -1.74 -8.57
N VAL A 140 11.57 -1.40 -9.80
CA VAL A 140 11.43 -2.34 -10.92
C VAL A 140 12.59 -2.21 -11.92
N GLY A 141 13.15 -1.01 -12.07
CA GLY A 141 14.22 -0.70 -13.03
C GLY A 141 15.45 -1.63 -12.94
N LYS A 142 16.20 -1.77 -14.05
CA LYS A 142 17.28 -2.79 -14.20
C LYS A 142 18.49 -2.64 -13.26
N SER A 143 18.56 -1.55 -12.49
CA SER A 143 19.66 -1.27 -11.59
C SER A 143 19.07 -0.97 -10.23
N SER A 144 19.31 -1.82 -9.23
CA SER A 144 19.12 -1.40 -7.84
C SER A 144 19.86 -0.05 -7.68
N PRO A 145 19.23 1.02 -7.16
CA PRO A 145 19.81 2.36 -7.14
C PRO A 145 21.20 2.44 -6.49
N GLN A 146 21.55 1.44 -5.67
CA GLN A 146 22.81 1.37 -4.94
C GLN A 146 23.93 0.64 -5.70
N ALA A 147 23.64 -0.07 -6.80
CA ALA A 147 24.70 -0.65 -7.64
C ALA A 147 25.52 0.44 -8.37
N ASN A 148 24.98 1.65 -8.53
CA ASN A 148 25.65 2.80 -9.13
C ASN A 148 26.33 3.73 -8.11
N ALA A 149 26.14 3.53 -6.80
CA ALA A 149 26.75 4.40 -5.76
C ALA A 149 28.15 3.93 -5.31
N ALA A 150 28.70 2.87 -5.92
CA ALA A 150 30.04 2.35 -5.65
C ALA A 150 31.07 2.76 -6.72
N HIS A 151 30.70 3.64 -7.64
CA HIS A 151 31.58 4.20 -8.66
C HIS A 151 31.39 5.71 -8.73
N ASP A 152 31.86 6.41 -7.71
CA ASP A 152 32.34 7.81 -7.78
C ASP A 152 33.42 8.04 -6.73
#